data_AF-A0A2V6W7Q6-F1
#
_entry.id   AF-A0A2V6W7Q6-F1
#
_cell.length_a   1.000
_cell.length_b   1.000
_cell.length_c   1.000
_cell.angle_alpha   90.00
_cell.angle_beta   90.00
_cell.angle_gamma   90.00
#
_symmetry.space_group_name_H-M   'P 1'
#
loop_
_entity.id
_entity.type
_entity.pdbx_description
1 polymer ?
#
loop_
_entity_poly.entity_id
_entity_poly.type
_entity_poly.pdbx_seq_one_letter_code
_entity_poly.pdbx_strand_id
1 'polypeptide(L)'
;MAERGLPFEIREAVVQVCGRTFWLKDPLRVFLLGAGVPKPLYERYAEESKYKIARHVLGELDGMGEDGRAIQRRIVTELCRLRTAPDDAVPDRDGAVRALRYLKELATAQKLLVDEQRSETEQRALEARQRQAALAARAQKMEQLCGVFALMLNGRSDSQQRGYGLEDLLAEPRRRSTGSSRSGASTT
;
A
#
# COMPACT_ATOMS: atom_id res chain seq x y z
N MET A 1 3.25 8.77 -30.18
CA MET A 1 4.09 7.62 -29.78
C MET A 1 4.27 7.71 -28.27
N ALA A 2 3.34 7.14 -27.49
CA ALA A 2 3.40 7.23 -26.03
C ALA A 2 4.60 6.41 -25.52
N GLU A 3 5.51 7.06 -24.78
CA GLU A 3 6.67 6.41 -24.19
C GLU A 3 6.24 5.20 -23.35
N ARG A 4 6.62 4.01 -23.81
CA ARG A 4 6.29 2.72 -23.18
C ARG A 4 7.16 2.57 -21.93
N GLY A 5 6.54 2.67 -20.75
CA GLY A 5 7.14 2.28 -19.46
C GLY A 5 8.51 2.90 -19.14
N LEU A 6 9.25 2.25 -18.24
CA LEU A 6 10.64 2.58 -17.96
C LEU A 6 11.54 2.25 -19.17
N PRO A 7 12.54 3.09 -19.48
CA PRO A 7 13.57 2.77 -20.47
C PRO A 7 14.26 1.44 -20.16
N PHE A 8 14.60 0.69 -21.21
CA PHE A 8 15.11 -0.68 -21.11
C PHE A 8 16.30 -0.81 -20.17
N GLU A 9 17.24 0.12 -20.22
CA GLU A 9 18.43 0.12 -19.36
C GLU A 9 18.08 0.20 -17.88
N ILE A 10 17.09 1.04 -17.53
CA ILE A 10 16.62 1.19 -16.15
C ILE A 10 15.84 -0.03 -15.72
N ARG A 11 15.06 -0.61 -16.63
CA ARG A 11 14.35 -1.86 -16.37
C ARG A 11 15.30 -2.98 -15.99
N GLU A 12 16.36 -3.19 -16.77
CA GLU A 12 17.36 -4.21 -16.47
C GLU A 12 18.15 -3.86 -15.20
N ALA A 13 18.48 -2.59 -14.97
CA ALA A 13 19.12 -2.16 -13.72
C ALA A 13 18.25 -2.46 -12.49
N VAL A 14 16.94 -2.20 -12.53
CA VAL A 14 15.99 -2.57 -11.47
C VAL A 14 16.02 -4.06 -11.21
N VAL A 15 15.97 -4.88 -12.27
CA VAL A 15 16.02 -6.35 -12.15
C VAL A 15 17.32 -6.83 -11.50
N GLN A 16 18.46 -6.24 -11.90
CA GLN A 16 19.76 -6.56 -11.32
C GLN A 16 19.83 -6.16 -9.85
N VAL A 17 19.34 -4.97 -9.50
CA VAL A 17 19.27 -4.50 -8.11
C VAL A 17 18.42 -5.46 -7.29
N CYS A 18 17.20 -5.78 -7.71
CA CYS A 18 16.30 -6.69 -6.98
C CYS A 18 16.93 -8.07 -6.73
N GLY A 19 17.70 -8.59 -7.69
CA GLY A 19 18.36 -9.89 -7.55
C GLY A 19 19.57 -9.89 -6.63
N ARG A 20 20.31 -8.77 -6.56
CA ARG A 20 21.58 -8.63 -5.83
C ARG A 20 21.44 -8.05 -4.42
N THR A 21 20.50 -7.13 -4.21
CA THR A 21 20.31 -6.44 -2.91
C THR A 21 19.46 -7.21 -1.93
N PHE A 22 18.45 -7.94 -2.41
CA PHE A 22 17.60 -8.77 -1.55
C PHE A 22 18.15 -10.18 -1.55
N TRP A 23 18.60 -10.69 -0.41
CA TRP A 23 19.03 -12.08 -0.29
C TRP A 23 17.80 -13.00 -0.28
N LEU A 24 16.84 -12.67 0.59
CA LEU A 24 15.61 -13.43 0.78
C LEU A 24 14.47 -12.90 -0.10
N LYS A 25 13.47 -13.75 -0.38
CA LYS A 25 12.28 -13.36 -1.16
C LYS A 25 11.32 -12.49 -0.35
N ASP A 26 11.24 -12.67 0.96
CA ASP A 26 10.30 -11.94 1.81
C ASP A 26 10.61 -10.43 1.90
N PRO A 27 11.87 -10.00 2.11
CA PRO A 27 12.25 -8.60 2.03
C PRO A 27 11.93 -7.97 0.67
N LEU A 28 12.10 -8.71 -0.43
CA LEU A 28 11.68 -8.26 -1.77
C LEU A 28 10.15 -8.07 -1.85
N ARG A 29 9.36 -9.00 -1.31
CA ARG A 29 7.89 -8.90 -1.29
C ARG A 29 7.41 -7.70 -0.46
N VAL A 30 8.01 -7.50 0.72
CA VAL A 30 7.73 -6.34 1.58
C VAL A 30 8.09 -5.04 0.85
N PHE A 31 9.23 -5.00 0.18
CA PHE A 31 9.64 -3.86 -0.63
C PHE A 31 8.64 -3.56 -1.76
N LEU A 32 8.25 -4.58 -2.55
CA LEU A 32 7.30 -4.40 -3.65
C LEU A 32 5.94 -3.91 -3.15
N LEU A 33 5.46 -4.46 -2.03
CA LEU A 33 4.23 -4.00 -1.39
C LEU A 33 4.34 -2.53 -0.95
N GLY A 34 5.46 -2.15 -0.32
CA GLY A 34 5.73 -0.77 0.11
C GLY A 34 5.85 0.22 -1.06
N ALA A 35 6.37 -0.23 -2.21
CA ALA A 35 6.42 0.54 -3.45
C ALA A 35 5.04 0.65 -4.15
N GLY A 36 3.99 0.05 -3.60
CA GLY A 36 2.63 0.11 -4.13
C GLY A 36 2.29 -0.95 -5.18
N VAL A 37 3.11 -2.00 -5.31
CA VAL A 37 2.80 -3.12 -6.21
C VAL A 37 1.66 -3.96 -5.61
N PRO A 38 0.55 -4.18 -6.34
CA PRO A 38 -0.51 -5.07 -5.90
C PRO A 38 0.00 -6.47 -5.57
N LYS A 39 -0.35 -6.97 -4.39
CA LYS A 39 0.06 -8.29 -3.89
C LYS A 39 -0.15 -9.44 -4.89
N PRO A 40 -1.29 -9.55 -5.60
CA PRO A 40 -1.49 -10.60 -6.60
C PRO A 40 -0.49 -10.58 -7.77
N LEU A 41 0.16 -9.45 -8.07
CA LEU A 41 1.12 -9.38 -9.18
C LEU A 41 2.40 -10.15 -8.88
N TYR A 42 2.94 -10.08 -7.66
CA TYR A 42 4.18 -10.76 -7.33
C TYR A 42 3.97 -12.15 -6.71
N GLU A 43 2.82 -12.41 -6.08
CA GLU A 43 2.53 -13.74 -5.50
C GLU A 43 2.39 -14.82 -6.56
N ARG A 44 1.88 -14.50 -7.75
CA ARG A 44 1.80 -15.43 -8.89
C ARG A 44 3.17 -15.99 -9.31
N TYR A 45 4.24 -15.28 -8.99
CA TYR A 45 5.62 -15.66 -9.30
C TYR A 45 6.43 -16.01 -8.04
N ALA A 46 5.77 -16.32 -6.92
CA ALA A 46 6.44 -16.56 -5.63
C ALA A 46 7.56 -17.60 -5.69
N GLU A 47 7.42 -18.63 -6.53
CA GLU A 47 8.39 -19.71 -6.69
C GLU A 47 9.57 -19.34 -7.59
N GLU A 48 9.43 -18.31 -8.41
CA GLU A 48 10.46 -17.87 -9.34
C GLU A 48 11.64 -17.18 -8.65
N SER A 49 12.74 -17.00 -9.39
CA SER A 49 13.88 -16.23 -8.90
C SER A 49 13.55 -14.75 -8.76
N LYS A 50 14.23 -14.03 -7.85
CA LYS A 50 14.05 -12.58 -7.63
C LYS A 50 14.16 -11.77 -8.94
N TYR A 51 15.07 -12.18 -9.82
CA TYR A 51 15.25 -11.58 -11.14
C TYR A 51 14.01 -11.75 -12.02
N LYS A 52 13.43 -12.96 -12.05
CA LYS A 52 12.22 -13.24 -12.82
C LYS A 52 11.00 -12.55 -12.22
N ILE A 53 10.85 -12.57 -10.89
CA ILE A 53 9.79 -11.83 -10.19
C ILE A 53 9.82 -10.35 -10.60
N ALA A 54 10.98 -9.71 -10.52
CA ALA A 54 11.14 -8.31 -10.92
C ALA A 54 10.77 -8.08 -12.40
N ARG A 55 11.21 -8.95 -13.32
CA ARG A 55 10.85 -8.84 -14.75
C ARG A 55 9.35 -8.97 -14.98
N HIS A 56 8.72 -9.97 -14.39
CA HIS A 56 7.29 -10.19 -14.54
C HIS A 56 6.48 -9.04 -13.94
N VAL A 57 6.82 -8.59 -12.73
CA VAL A 57 6.15 -7.44 -12.09
C VAL A 57 6.26 -6.20 -12.97
N LEU A 58 7.45 -5.85 -13.48
CA LEU A 58 7.59 -4.71 -14.39
C LEU A 58 6.79 -4.91 -15.68
N GLY A 59 6.74 -6.12 -16.23
CA GLY A 59 5.95 -6.46 -17.41
C GLY A 59 4.44 -6.28 -17.19
N GLU A 60 3.91 -6.77 -16.08
CA GLU A 60 2.49 -6.60 -15.73
C GLU A 60 2.15 -5.12 -15.51
N LEU A 61 3.05 -4.36 -14.87
CA LEU A 61 2.87 -2.92 -14.66
C LEU A 61 2.84 -2.14 -15.98
N ASP A 62 3.57 -2.54 -17.02
CA ASP A 62 3.43 -1.90 -18.34
C ASP A 62 2.02 -2.06 -18.91
N GLY A 63 1.37 -3.19 -18.64
CA GLY A 63 -0.01 -3.46 -19.06
C GLY A 63 -1.07 -2.67 -18.31
N MET A 64 -0.72 -2.05 -17.18
CA MET A 64 -1.63 -1.26 -16.33
C MET A 64 -1.72 0.23 -16.70
N GLY A 65 -0.99 0.68 -17.72
CA GLY A 65 -1.04 2.07 -18.19
C GLY A 65 -0.42 3.08 -17.21
N GLU A 66 -1.07 4.22 -16.99
CA GLU A 66 -0.53 5.32 -16.17
C GLU A 66 -0.31 4.93 -14.70
N ASP A 67 -1.22 4.14 -14.11
CA ASP A 67 -1.08 3.65 -12.73
C ASP A 67 0.15 2.75 -12.59
N GLY A 68 0.35 1.85 -13.56
CA GLY A 68 1.53 1.00 -13.62
C GLY A 68 2.82 1.79 -13.78
N ARG A 69 2.82 2.83 -14.63
CA ARG A 69 3.97 3.74 -14.80
C ARG A 69 4.29 4.50 -13.50
N ALA A 70 3.29 4.95 -12.76
CA ALA A 70 3.48 5.61 -11.47
C ALA A 70 4.13 4.66 -10.45
N ILE A 71 3.66 3.40 -10.37
CA ILE A 71 4.24 2.37 -9.50
C ILE A 71 5.68 2.05 -9.91
N GLN A 72 5.97 1.90 -11.20
CA GLN A 72 7.32 1.67 -11.71
C GLN A 72 8.29 2.80 -11.32
N ARG A 73 7.86 4.07 -11.45
CA ARG A 73 8.66 5.23 -11.00
C ARG A 73 8.89 5.19 -9.49
N ARG A 74 7.89 4.78 -8.71
CA ARG A 74 8.02 4.59 -7.27
C ARG A 74 9.01 3.49 -6.92
N ILE A 75 8.96 2.34 -7.59
CA ILE A 75 9.96 1.26 -7.43
C ILE A 75 11.37 1.79 -7.65
N VAL A 76 11.62 2.50 -8.76
CA VAL A 76 12.94 3.08 -9.05
C VAL A 76 13.37 4.04 -7.95
N THR A 77 12.46 4.91 -7.51
CA THR A 77 12.72 5.90 -6.46
C THR A 77 13.07 5.23 -5.13
N GLU A 78 12.27 4.26 -4.67
CA GLU A 78 12.53 3.55 -3.41
C GLU A 78 13.82 2.73 -3.48
N LEU A 79 14.14 2.10 -4.63
CA LEU A 79 15.44 1.43 -4.81
C LEU A 79 16.60 2.43 -4.72
N CYS A 80 16.48 3.62 -5.31
CA CYS A 80 17.52 4.66 -5.26
C CYS A 80 17.71 5.26 -3.86
N ARG A 81 16.75 5.08 -2.94
CA ARG A 81 16.85 5.48 -1.53
C ARG A 81 17.67 4.49 -0.70
N LEU A 82 17.77 3.23 -1.13
CA LEU A 82 18.57 2.23 -0.43
C LEU A 82 20.06 2.61 -0.53
N ARG A 83 20.68 2.83 0.64
CA ARG A 83 22.14 3.11 0.73
C ARG A 83 22.98 1.83 0.71
N THR A 84 22.38 0.73 1.16
CA THR A 84 23.02 -0.58 1.27
C THR A 84 21.96 -1.67 1.06
N ALA A 85 22.40 -2.92 0.94
CA ALA A 85 21.50 -4.06 0.92
C ALA A 85 20.71 -4.15 2.24
N PRO A 86 19.38 -4.37 2.18
CA PRO A 86 18.53 -4.49 3.37
C PRO A 86 18.83 -5.75 4.20
N ASP A 87 19.36 -6.80 3.57
CA ASP A 87 19.74 -8.04 4.25
C ASP A 87 21.23 -8.05 4.58
N ASP A 88 21.58 -8.26 5.85
CA ASP A 88 22.99 -8.43 6.28
C ASP A 88 23.62 -9.73 5.72
N ALA A 89 22.79 -10.70 5.35
CA ALA A 89 23.21 -12.00 4.83
C ALA A 89 23.56 -11.99 3.32
N VAL A 90 23.57 -10.84 2.65
CA VAL A 90 23.95 -10.76 1.23
C VAL A 90 25.43 -11.15 1.06
N PRO A 91 25.74 -12.19 0.26
CA PRO A 91 27.13 -12.64 0.09
C PRO A 91 28.03 -11.62 -0.62
N ASP A 92 27.53 -10.91 -1.64
CA ASP A 92 28.25 -9.89 -2.39
C ASP A 92 27.66 -8.50 -2.11
N ARG A 93 27.98 -7.96 -0.93
CA ARG A 93 27.48 -6.66 -0.49
C ARG A 93 28.00 -5.51 -1.36
N ASP A 94 29.24 -5.59 -1.80
CA ASP A 94 29.84 -4.57 -2.67
C ASP A 94 29.18 -4.57 -4.05
N GLY A 95 28.87 -5.74 -4.60
CA GLY A 95 28.11 -5.87 -5.84
C GLY A 95 26.70 -5.32 -5.75
N ALA A 96 26.04 -5.49 -4.61
CA ALA A 96 24.73 -4.90 -4.34
C ALA A 96 24.80 -3.37 -4.29
N VAL A 97 25.79 -2.80 -3.59
CA VAL A 97 26.01 -1.34 -3.53
C VAL A 97 26.37 -0.75 -4.90
N ARG A 98 27.22 -1.45 -5.68
CA ARG A 98 27.54 -1.04 -7.06
C ARG A 98 26.28 -1.02 -7.94
N ALA A 99 25.42 -2.03 -7.84
CA ALA A 99 24.17 -2.08 -8.60
C ALA A 99 23.21 -0.93 -8.23
N LEU A 100 23.07 -0.63 -6.93
CA LEU A 100 22.28 0.50 -6.46
C LEU A 100 22.81 1.84 -6.97
N ARG A 101 24.13 2.03 -6.93
CA ARG A 101 24.79 3.24 -7.46
C ARG A 101 24.53 3.41 -8.95
N TYR A 102 24.71 2.34 -9.72
CA TYR A 102 24.47 2.34 -11.15
C TYR A 102 23.02 2.69 -11.49
N LEU A 103 22.04 2.11 -10.78
CA LEU A 103 20.64 2.47 -10.96
C LEU A 103 20.38 3.95 -10.66
N LYS A 104 20.98 4.49 -9.60
CA LYS A 104 20.85 5.90 -9.22
C LYS A 104 21.44 6.85 -10.26
N GLU A 105 22.60 6.52 -10.82
CA GLU A 105 23.21 7.27 -11.91
C GLU A 105 22.31 7.31 -13.15
N LEU A 106 21.77 6.15 -13.57
CA LEU A 106 20.83 6.06 -14.69
C LEU A 106 19.53 6.85 -14.43
N ALA A 107 18.93 6.69 -13.24
CA ALA A 107 17.69 7.37 -12.88
C ALA A 107 17.86 8.89 -12.82
N THR A 108 19.02 9.37 -12.38
CA THR A 108 19.36 10.79 -12.35
C THR A 108 19.57 11.33 -13.76
N ALA A 109 20.31 10.62 -14.61
CA ALA A 109 20.55 11.01 -16.00
C ALA A 109 19.25 11.15 -16.80
N GLN A 110 18.27 10.29 -16.53
CA GLN A 110 16.99 10.26 -17.22
C GLN A 110 15.87 11.06 -16.51
N LYS A 111 16.20 11.82 -15.44
CA LYS A 111 15.26 12.64 -14.65
C LYS A 111 14.00 11.88 -14.21
N LEU A 112 14.15 10.59 -13.89
CA LEU A 112 13.03 9.75 -13.47
C LEU A 112 12.74 9.84 -11.97
N LEU A 113 13.68 10.36 -11.19
CA LEU A 113 13.50 10.63 -9.78
C LEU A 113 12.48 11.77 -9.63
N VAL A 114 11.33 11.43 -9.04
CA VAL A 114 10.31 12.42 -8.72
C VAL A 114 10.84 13.30 -7.60
N ASP A 115 10.83 14.62 -7.80
CA ASP A 115 11.16 15.59 -6.74
C ASP A 115 10.32 15.29 -5.50
N GLU A 116 10.99 14.94 -4.40
CA GLU A 116 10.39 14.44 -3.15
C GLU A 116 9.29 15.35 -2.62
N GLN A 117 9.40 16.65 -2.85
CA GLN A 117 8.43 17.63 -2.40
C GLN A 117 7.03 17.41 -2.98
N ARG A 118 6.88 16.96 -4.22
CA ARG A 118 5.53 16.70 -4.77
C ARG A 118 4.90 15.46 -4.16
N SER A 119 5.67 14.38 -4.04
CA SER A 119 5.16 13.09 -3.57
C SER A 119 4.76 13.09 -2.09
N GLU A 120 5.53 13.74 -1.22
CA GLU A 120 5.19 13.86 0.20
C GLU A 120 3.96 14.76 0.41
N THR A 121 3.84 15.83 -0.39
CA THR A 121 2.69 16.74 -0.32
C THR A 121 1.42 16.03 -0.77
N GLU A 122 1.51 15.24 -1.85
CA GLU A 122 0.40 14.42 -2.35
C GLU A 122 0.00 13.32 -1.36
N GLN A 123 0.97 12.63 -0.73
CA GLN A 123 0.69 11.62 0.29
C GLN A 123 0.05 12.22 1.54
N ARG A 124 0.58 13.34 2.05
CA ARG A 124 -0.03 14.07 3.19
C ARG A 124 -1.42 14.57 2.85
N ALA A 125 -1.65 15.04 1.62
CA ALA A 125 -2.97 15.45 1.16
C ALA A 125 -3.95 14.28 1.07
N LEU A 126 -3.50 13.11 0.61
CA LEU A 126 -4.33 11.90 0.54
C LEU A 126 -4.72 11.41 1.94
N GLU A 127 -3.76 11.37 2.87
CA GLU A 127 -4.00 10.99 4.26
C GLU A 127 -4.94 11.98 4.97
N ALA A 128 -4.75 13.28 4.76
CA ALA A 128 -5.64 14.31 5.31
C ALA A 128 -7.07 14.16 4.77
N ARG A 129 -7.22 13.85 3.47
CA ARG A 129 -8.51 13.64 2.83
C ARG A 129 -9.21 12.38 3.33
N GLN A 130 -8.47 11.29 3.56
CA GLN A 130 -9.01 10.07 4.16
C GLN A 130 -9.45 10.29 5.61
N ARG A 131 -8.67 11.03 6.41
CA ARG A 131 -9.04 11.40 7.79
C ARG A 131 -10.29 12.28 7.81
N GLN A 132 -10.38 13.27 6.94
CA GLN A 132 -11.58 14.12 6.80
C GLN A 132 -12.82 13.32 6.36
N ALA A 133 -12.67 12.40 5.39
CA ALA A 133 -13.77 11.55 4.95
C ALA A 133 -14.26 10.62 6.08
N ALA A 134 -13.35 10.05 6.87
CA ALA A 134 -13.72 9.23 8.03
C ALA A 134 -14.43 10.03 9.12
N LEU A 135 -14.00 11.26 9.39
CA LEU A 135 -14.66 12.17 10.34
C LEU A 135 -16.05 12.61 9.83
N ALA A 136 -16.18 12.93 8.55
CA ALA A 136 -17.44 13.30 7.93
C ALA A 136 -18.44 12.14 7.94
N ALA A 137 -18.00 10.92 7.61
CA ALA A 137 -18.84 9.71 7.69
C ALA A 137 -19.30 9.43 9.14
N ARG A 138 -18.42 9.67 10.12
CA ARG A 138 -18.77 9.56 11.54
C ARG A 138 -19.80 10.61 11.97
N ALA A 139 -19.66 11.86 11.50
CA ALA A 139 -20.60 12.93 11.78
C ALA A 139 -21.98 12.66 11.17
N GLN A 140 -22.04 12.24 9.90
CA GLN A 140 -23.29 11.86 9.23
C GLN A 140 -24.00 10.71 9.95
N LYS A 141 -23.25 9.69 10.38
CA LYS A 141 -23.84 8.59 11.14
C LYS A 141 -24.36 9.03 12.51
N MET A 142 -23.65 9.93 13.19
CA MET A 142 -24.12 10.52 14.45
C MET A 142 -25.40 11.32 14.25
N GLU A 143 -25.47 12.13 13.20
CA GLU A 143 -26.65 12.91 12.85
C GLU A 143 -27.85 12.03 12.53
N GLN A 144 -27.65 10.92 11.79
CA GLN A 144 -28.68 9.91 11.55
C GLN A 144 -29.21 9.30 12.85
N LEU A 145 -28.33 8.91 13.78
CA LEU A 145 -28.73 8.35 15.07
C LEU A 145 -29.50 9.36 15.93
N CYS A 146 -29.04 10.61 15.98
CA CYS A 146 -29.77 11.70 16.65
C CYS A 146 -31.14 11.96 16.02
N GLY A 147 -31.23 11.90 14.68
CA GLY A 147 -32.48 12.04 13.94
C GLY A 147 -33.47 10.91 14.25
N VAL A 148 -33.01 9.65 14.24
CA VAL A 148 -33.85 8.49 14.61
C VAL A 148 -34.31 8.60 16.06
N PHE A 149 -33.43 8.99 16.98
CA PHE A 149 -33.78 9.21 18.38
C PHE A 149 -34.82 10.34 18.55
N ALA A 150 -34.63 11.48 17.88
CA ALA A 150 -35.58 12.59 17.93
C ALA A 150 -36.95 12.25 17.31
N LEU A 151 -36.98 11.46 16.23
CA LEU A 151 -38.22 10.96 15.63
C LEU A 151 -38.95 10.00 16.59
N MET A 152 -38.23 9.16 17.33
CA MET A 152 -38.83 8.26 18.32
C MET A 152 -39.35 8.99 19.57
N LEU A 153 -38.72 10.08 19.98
CA LEU A 153 -39.22 10.94 21.07
C LEU A 153 -40.50 11.69 20.70
N ASN A 154 -40.63 12.11 19.44
CA ASN A 154 -41.76 12.90 18.96
C ASN A 154 -42.91 12.06 18.36
N GLY A 155 -42.70 10.75 18.17
CA GLY A 155 -43.70 9.83 17.63
C GLY A 155 -44.80 9.45 18.64
N ARG A 156 -46.07 9.47 18.20
CA ARG A 156 -47.25 8.99 18.96
C ARG A 156 -47.35 7.45 18.99
N SER A 157 -46.22 6.74 18.99
CA SER A 157 -46.18 5.27 19.05
C SER A 157 -46.39 4.76 20.48
N ASP A 158 -46.65 3.46 20.61
CA ASP A 158 -46.89 2.84 21.91
C ASP A 158 -45.60 2.76 22.75
N SER A 159 -45.71 2.82 24.08
CA SER A 159 -44.55 2.91 24.99
C SER A 159 -43.55 1.75 24.82
N GLN A 160 -44.04 0.55 24.52
CA GLN A 160 -43.22 -0.63 24.23
C GLN A 160 -42.46 -0.53 22.90
N GLN A 161 -43.07 0.02 21.84
CA GLN A 161 -42.39 0.16 20.54
C GLN A 161 -41.23 1.16 20.62
N ARG A 162 -41.37 2.21 21.43
CA ARG A 162 -40.26 3.13 21.74
C ARG A 162 -39.15 2.44 22.53
N GLY A 163 -39.51 1.57 23.48
CA GLY A 163 -38.57 0.77 24.26
C GLY A 163 -37.69 -0.13 23.38
N TYR A 164 -38.30 -0.94 22.50
CA TYR A 164 -37.57 -1.82 21.59
C TYR A 164 -36.69 -1.05 20.59
N GLY A 165 -37.18 0.08 20.04
CA GLY A 165 -36.39 0.91 19.13
C GLY A 165 -35.16 1.56 19.80
N LEU A 166 -35.28 1.92 21.09
CA LEU A 166 -34.15 2.42 21.88
C LEU A 166 -33.13 1.32 22.19
N GLU A 167 -33.59 0.11 22.51
CA GLU A 167 -32.72 -1.04 22.74
C GLU A 167 -31.91 -1.40 21.49
N ASP A 168 -32.51 -1.34 20.29
CA ASP A 168 -31.82 -1.57 19.02
C ASP A 168 -30.78 -0.49 18.69
N LEU A 169 -31.09 0.80 18.92
CA LEU A 169 -30.13 1.91 18.78
C LEU A 169 -28.94 1.78 19.75
N LEU A 170 -29.19 1.32 20.97
CA LEU A 170 -28.15 1.12 21.99
C LEU A 170 -27.35 -0.18 21.77
N ALA A 171 -27.91 -1.18 21.09
CA ALA A 171 -27.22 -2.42 20.73
C ALA A 171 -26.21 -2.23 19.59
N GLU A 172 -26.43 -1.27 18.69
CA GLU A 172 -25.57 -0.99 17.54
C GLU A 172 -24.10 -0.64 17.93
N PRO A 173 -23.81 0.23 18.92
CA PRO A 173 -22.45 0.49 19.37
C PRO A 173 -21.82 -0.68 20.15
N ARG A 174 -22.62 -1.54 20.80
CA ARG A 174 -22.11 -2.66 21.63
C ARG A 174 -21.51 -3.78 20.77
N ARG A 175 -22.04 -4.03 19.57
CA ARG A 175 -21.57 -5.09 18.65
C ARG A 175 -20.17 -4.86 18.05
N ARG A 176 -19.59 -3.65 18.16
CA ARG A 176 -18.22 -3.38 17.69
C ARG A 176 -17.13 -3.44 18.77
N SER A 177 -17.50 -3.46 20.05
CA SER A 177 -16.52 -3.53 21.15
C SER A 177 -15.93 -4.94 21.37
N THR A 178 -16.55 -5.98 20.79
CA THR A 178 -16.13 -7.38 20.93
C THR A 178 -15.39 -7.95 19.72
N GLY A 179 -15.01 -7.12 18.74
CA GLY A 179 -14.37 -7.55 17.49
C GLY A 179 -12.86 -7.28 17.39
N SER A 180 -12.16 -7.02 18.50
CA SER A 180 -10.71 -6.79 18.49
C SER A 180 -10.06 -7.19 19.82
N SER A 181 -9.94 -8.50 20.09
CA SER A 181 -8.80 -9.09 20.82
C SER A 181 -8.83 -10.63 20.84
N ARG A 182 -7.72 -11.22 20.39
CA ARG A 182 -7.18 -12.57 20.68
C ARG A 182 -7.83 -13.81 20.04
N SER A 183 -7.28 -14.18 18.89
CA SER A 183 -6.93 -15.57 18.57
C SER A 183 -5.61 -15.93 19.27
N GLY A 184 -5.57 -17.08 19.95
CA GLY A 184 -4.33 -17.70 20.43
C GLY A 184 -4.50 -18.62 21.64
N ALA A 185 -4.73 -19.92 21.35
CA ALA A 185 -4.48 -21.15 22.14
C ALA A 185 -5.62 -22.16 21.83
N SER A 186 -5.44 -23.46 21.60
CA SER A 186 -4.32 -24.35 21.30
C SER A 186 -4.94 -25.75 21.15
N THR A 187 -4.43 -26.57 20.22
CA THR A 187 -4.33 -28.05 20.31
C THR A 187 -5.67 -28.84 20.34
N THR A 188 -5.99 -29.71 19.38
CA THR A 188 -5.29 -30.97 19.03
C THR A 188 -5.78 -31.45 17.67
#